data_AF-A0A5B0KGT2-F1
#
_entry.id   AF-A0A5B0KGT2-F1
#
_cell.length_a   1.000
_cell.length_b   1.000
_cell.length_c   1.000
_cell.angle_alpha   90.00
_cell.angle_beta   90.00
_cell.angle_gamma   90.00
#
_symmetry.space_group_name_H-M   'P 1'
#
loop_
_entity.id
_entity.type
_entity.pdbx_description
1 polymer ?
#
loop_
_entity_poly.entity_id
_entity_poly.type
_entity_poly.pdbx_seq_one_letter_code
_entity_poly.pdbx_strand_id
1 'polypeptide(L)' 'MDWLSKYWWVLVLVFLVGVMINVIKDLNRVDHKKFLANKPELPPHRDNNAKWDEDDDWPKHDQSKKP' A
#
# COMPACT_ATOMS: atom_id res chain seq x y z
N MET A 1 -11.81 1.92 -43.75
CA MET A 1 -11.19 0.86 -42.92
C MET A 1 -9.69 1.09 -42.71
N ASP A 2 -8.95 1.50 -43.75
CA ASP A 2 -7.48 1.62 -43.70
C ASP A 2 -6.92 2.72 -42.77
N TRP A 3 -7.73 3.75 -42.49
CA TRP A 3 -7.38 4.79 -41.53
C TRP A 3 -7.43 4.28 -40.08
N LEU A 4 -8.50 3.54 -39.74
CA LEU A 4 -8.69 3.02 -38.39
C LEU A 4 -7.58 2.02 -38.04
N SER A 5 -7.21 1.13 -38.96
CA SER A 5 -6.11 0.18 -38.75
C SER A 5 -4.75 0.85 -38.51
N LYS A 6 -4.49 2.03 -39.09
CA LYS A 6 -3.23 2.78 -38.92
C LYS A 6 -3.17 3.62 -37.64
N TYR A 7 -4.32 4.14 -37.18
CA TYR A 7 -4.36 5.12 -36.08
C TYR A 7 -5.14 4.67 -34.84
N TRP A 8 -5.62 3.42 -34.78
CA TRP A 8 -6.38 2.91 -33.62
C TRP A 8 -5.64 3.06 -32.27
N TRP A 9 -4.31 2.99 -32.28
CA TRP A 9 -3.45 3.18 -31.10
C TRP A 9 -3.63 4.55 -30.44
N VAL A 10 -4.06 5.57 -31.20
CA VAL A 10 -4.35 6.91 -30.67
C VAL A 10 -5.54 6.86 -29.70
N LEU A 11 -6.57 6.06 -30.01
CA LEU A 11 -7.72 5.88 -29.11
C LEU A 11 -7.29 5.20 -27.81
N VAL A 12 -6.39 4.22 -27.89
CA VAL A 12 -5.83 3.55 -26.70
C VAL A 12 -5.04 4.53 -25.84
N LEU A 13 -4.21 5.38 -26.45
CA LEU A 13 -3.46 6.40 -25.71
C LEU A 13 -4.35 7.42 -25.02
N VAL A 14 -5.36 7.94 -25.73
CA VAL A 14 -6.31 8.90 -25.15
C VAL A 14 -7.08 8.26 -23.99
N PHE A 15 -7.50 7.00 -24.16
CA PHE A 15 -8.15 6.24 -23.09
C PHE A 15 -7.24 6.05 -21.88
N LEU A 16 -5.98 5.64 -22.11
CA LEU A 16 -5.01 5.40 -21.05
C LEU A 16 -4.70 6.69 -20.27
N VAL A 17 -4.49 7.80 -20.97
CA VAL A 17 -4.30 9.12 -20.34
C VAL A 17 -5.54 9.52 -19.53
N GLY A 18 -6.75 9.27 -20.05
CA GLY A 18 -7.99 9.50 -19.32
C GLY A 18 -8.08 8.70 -18.02
N VAL A 19 -7.71 7.42 -18.05
CA VAL A 19 -7.66 6.55 -16.85
C VAL A 19 -6.60 7.06 -15.87
N MET A 20 -5.40 7.41 -16.34
CA MET A 20 -4.34 7.94 -15.47
C MET A 20 -4.76 9.23 -14.76
N ILE A 21 -5.40 10.17 -15.46
CA ILE A 21 -5.89 11.42 -14.86
C ILE A 21 -6.94 11.14 -13.77
N ASN A 22 -7.85 10.19 -14.01
CA ASN A 22 -8.84 9.80 -13.00
C ASN A 22 -8.19 9.20 -11.76
N VAL A 23 -7.23 8.29 -11.94
CA VAL A 23 -6.48 7.68 -10.83
C VAL A 23 -5.71 8.73 -10.02
N ILE A 24 -5.03 9.67 -10.69
CA ILE A 24 -4.32 10.76 -10.01
C ILE A 24 -5.28 11.65 -9.22
N LYS A 25 -6.46 11.97 -9.77
CA LYS A 25 -7.49 12.74 -9.04
C LYS A 25 -7.97 12.02 -7.79
N ASP A 26 -8.18 10.71 -7.86
CA ASP A 26 -8.59 9.93 -6.69
C ASP A 26 -7.47 9.81 -5.66
N LEU A 27 -6.22 9.58 -6.08
CA LEU A 27 -5.06 9.59 -5.17
C LEU A 27 -4.92 10.94 -4.46
N ASN A 28 -5.10 12.05 -5.18
CA ASN A 28 -5.04 13.40 -4.58
C ASN A 28 -6.19 13.68 -3.60
N ARG A 29 -7.30 12.93 -3.66
CA ARG A 29 -8.37 13.02 -2.64
C ARG A 29 -8.01 12.28 -1.34
N VAL A 30 -7.06 11.35 -1.39
CA VAL A 30 -6.62 10.61 -0.21
C VAL A 30 -5.68 11.50 0.62
N ASP A 31 -6.24 12.10 1.68
CA ASP A 31 -5.49 12.94 2.60
C ASP A 31 -4.80 12.09 3.69
N HIS A 32 -3.54 11.75 3.42
CA HIS A 32 -2.68 11.01 4.35
C HIS A 32 -2.40 11.79 5.64
N LYS A 33 -2.35 13.14 5.55
CA LYS A 33 -2.10 13.99 6.72
C LYS A 33 -3.31 13.97 7.65
N LYS A 34 -4.52 14.02 7.09
CA LYS A 34 -5.76 13.88 7.86
C LYS A 34 -5.86 12.52 8.56
N PHE A 35 -5.46 11.44 7.89
CA PHE A 35 -5.41 10.11 8.49
C PHE A 35 -4.42 10.04 9.67
N LEU A 36 -3.22 10.62 9.52
CA LEU A 36 -2.23 10.66 10.61
C LEU A 36 -2.68 11.53 11.78
N ALA A 37 -3.33 12.67 11.51
CA ALA A 37 -3.85 13.57 12.54
C ALA A 37 -5.04 12.98 13.32
N ASN A 38 -5.81 12.07 12.71
CA ASN A 38 -6.97 11.42 13.31
C ASN A 38 -6.79 9.90 13.30
N LYS A 39 -5.58 9.42 13.61
CA LYS A 39 -5.30 7.99 13.58
C LYS A 39 -6.21 7.29 14.60
N PRO A 40 -7.11 6.40 14.16
CA PRO A 40 -7.95 5.68 15.10
C PRO A 40 -7.06 4.85 16.02
N GLU A 41 -7.45 4.78 17.29
CA GLU A 41 -6.81 3.89 18.24
C GLU A 41 -6.97 2.46 17.72
N LEU A 42 -5.84 1.77 17.54
CA LEU A 42 -5.87 0.40 17.05
C LEU A 42 -6.52 -0.44 18.14
N PRO A 43 -7.36 -1.43 17.78
CA PRO A 43 -7.83 -2.38 18.78
C PRO A 43 -6.61 -2.99 19.50
N PRO A 44 -6.75 -3.32 20.79
CA PRO A 44 -5.68 -3.95 21.54
C PRO A 44 -5.11 -5.10 20.71
N HIS A 45 -3.80 -5.06 20.55
CA HIS A 45 -3.03 -5.96 19.70
C HIS A 45 -3.46 -7.41 19.94
N ARG A 46 -4.10 -8.03 18.94
CA ARG A 46 -4.62 -9.40 19.00
C ARG A 46 -3.70 -10.39 18.28
N ASP A 47 -2.46 -9.99 18.02
CA ASP A 47 -1.50 -10.94 17.51
C ASP A 47 -0.99 -11.81 18.67
N ASN A 48 -0.79 -13.07 18.37
CA ASN A 48 -0.15 -14.00 19.29
C ASN A 48 1.37 -14.01 19.01
N ASN A 49 1.96 -12.92 18.49
CA ASN A 49 3.40 -12.94 18.15
C ASN A 49 4.24 -13.22 19.41
N ALA A 50 3.83 -12.72 20.57
CA ALA A 50 4.46 -13.05 21.84
C ALA A 50 4.44 -14.55 22.19
N LYS A 51 3.48 -15.34 21.66
CA LYS A 51 3.45 -16.80 21.81
C LYS A 51 4.26 -17.52 20.72
N TRP A 52 4.40 -16.92 19.54
CA TRP A 52 5.21 -17.50 18.46
C TRP A 52 6.72 -17.42 18.77
N ASP A 53 7.14 -16.47 19.62
CA ASP A 53 8.50 -16.42 20.18
C ASP A 53 8.81 -17.54 21.20
N GLU A 54 7.78 -18.24 21.71
CA GLU A 54 7.96 -19.39 22.62
C GLU A 54 8.40 -20.65 21.85
N ASP A 55 7.94 -20.81 20.61
CA ASP A 55 8.23 -21.93 19.70
C ASP A 55 9.37 -21.62 18.70
N ASP A 56 9.96 -20.42 18.77
CA ASP A 56 11.04 -20.03 17.87
C ASP A 56 12.40 -20.65 18.31
N ASP A 57 12.89 -21.60 17.52
CA ASP A 57 14.20 -22.27 17.67
C ASP A 57 15.38 -21.35 17.29
N TRP A 58 15.13 -20.07 16.98
CA TRP A 58 16.18 -19.11 16.71
C TRP A 58 17.17 -19.03 17.89
N PRO A 59 18.49 -19.08 17.65
CA PRO A 59 19.47 -18.95 18.71
C PRO A 59 19.28 -17.60 19.41
N LYS A 60 18.75 -17.67 20.64
CA LYS A 60 18.58 -16.52 21.54
C LYS A 60 19.97 -16.05 21.96
N HIS A 61 20.62 -15.28 21.10
CA HIS A 61 21.86 -14.61 21.43
C HIS A 61 21.59 -13.69 22.60
N ASP A 62 22.07 -14.12 23.77
CA ASP A 62 22.30 -13.37 25.00
C ASP A 62 21.61 -12.00 25.06
N GLN A 63 20.37 -11.99 25.57
CA GLN A 63 19.83 -10.79 26.21
C GLN A 63 20.51 -10.52 27.56
N SER A 64 21.60 -11.23 27.90
CA SER A 64 22.48 -10.87 29.00
C SER A 64 23.26 -9.62 28.63
N LYS A 65 22.62 -8.47 28.90
CA LYS A 65 23.19 -7.18 29.33
C LYS A 65 22.35 -6.04 28.77
N LYS A 66 21.32 -5.66 29.52
CA LYS A 66 21.10 -4.23 29.78
C LYS A 66 21.05 -4.04 31.29
N PRO A 67 21.80 -3.05 31.82
CA PRO A 67 21.85 -2.74 33.25
C PRO A 67 20.49 -2.28 33.79
#